data_AF-A0AAQ3N1J1-F1
#
_entry.id   AF-A0AAQ3N1J1-F1
#
_cell.length_a   1.000
_cell.length_b   1.000
_cell.length_c   1.000
_cell.angle_alpha   90.00
_cell.angle_beta   90.00
_cell.angle_gamma   90.00
#
_symmetry.space_group_name_H-M   'P 1'
#
loop_
_entity.id
_entity.type
_entity.pdbx_description
1 polymer ?
#
loop_
_entity_poly.entity_id
_entity_poly.type
_entity_poly.pdbx_seq_one_letter_code
_entity_poly.pdbx_strand_id
1 'polypeptide(L)'
;MWIDPYISDMQAVAKVMRPVALSLILYASHARTFSLIHGYSAPLEVYKILEHYDAENNSVLCVGSEWHRFPSSFFIPDYVGQVRWIDDGFRGLLPFPFNSTLGGTAAAPPYFNNKNMASSEQFLLDVDACTFLVELQLNRPYLTRGSDLSTWEPIAALPYLDRELSPALYRSFFIPYLWQDKNVFGTYKLFWKTSNWSYWAILAQRWMEQNAHIDVAVVGSNHDSDTMLRSEVEPDSTPQNQLVRFEHLIDMLPAEKESSHLHS
;
A
#
# COMPACT_ATOMS: atom_id res chain seq x y z
N MET A 1 34.37 -5.01 -58.78
CA MET A 1 34.18 -4.08 -57.64
C MET A 1 34.61 -4.83 -56.40
N TRP A 2 35.87 -4.68 -55.98
CA TRP A 2 36.39 -5.36 -54.80
C TRP A 2 35.92 -4.58 -53.58
N ILE A 3 35.11 -5.20 -52.73
CA ILE A 3 34.69 -4.59 -51.46
C ILE A 3 35.92 -4.61 -50.55
N ASP A 4 36.31 -3.45 -50.02
CA ASP A 4 37.46 -3.35 -49.13
C ASP A 4 37.30 -4.32 -47.94
N PRO A 5 38.30 -5.17 -47.65
CA PRO A 5 38.22 -6.14 -46.56
C PRO A 5 37.92 -5.47 -45.21
N TYR A 6 38.42 -4.24 -45.02
CA TYR A 6 38.11 -3.40 -43.85
C TYR A 6 36.62 -3.08 -43.69
N ILE A 7 35.89 -2.84 -44.79
CA ILE A 7 34.45 -2.57 -44.77
C ILE A 7 33.68 -3.85 -44.40
N SER A 8 34.14 -5.02 -44.85
CA SER A 8 33.51 -6.30 -44.53
C SER A 8 33.65 -6.69 -43.05
N ASP A 9 34.80 -6.40 -42.43
CA ASP A 9 35.05 -6.64 -41.00
C ASP A 9 34.18 -5.73 -40.12
N MET A 10 34.07 -4.45 -40.46
CA MET A 10 33.19 -3.51 -39.76
C MET A 10 31.72 -3.93 -39.80
N GLN A 11 31.26 -4.48 -40.93
CA GLN A 11 29.89 -5.00 -41.05
C GLN A 11 29.66 -6.25 -40.18
N ALA A 12 30.64 -7.15 -40.09
CA ALA A 12 30.56 -8.32 -39.23
C ALA A 12 30.52 -7.93 -37.73
N VAL A 13 31.38 -7.01 -37.31
CA VAL A 13 31.38 -6.47 -35.94
C VAL A 13 30.05 -5.78 -35.63
N ALA A 14 29.52 -4.97 -36.53
CA ALA A 14 28.24 -4.30 -36.34
C ALA A 14 27.06 -5.28 -36.21
N LYS A 15 27.07 -6.39 -36.97
CA LYS A 15 26.04 -7.44 -36.88
C LYS A 15 26.00 -8.13 -35.52
N VAL A 16 27.12 -8.17 -34.79
CA VAL A 16 27.19 -8.75 -33.43
C VAL A 16 26.95 -7.69 -32.35
N MET A 17 27.56 -6.51 -32.48
CA MET A 17 27.46 -5.44 -31.49
C MET A 17 26.04 -4.88 -31.37
N ARG A 18 25.30 -4.78 -32.48
CA ARG A 18 23.92 -4.28 -32.48
C ARG A 18 22.98 -5.13 -31.62
N PRO A 19 22.83 -6.46 -31.85
CA PRO A 19 21.96 -7.26 -31.01
C PRO A 19 22.42 -7.28 -29.56
N VAL A 20 23.72 -7.32 -29.27
CA VAL A 20 24.23 -7.25 -27.88
C VAL A 20 23.79 -5.94 -27.20
N ALA A 21 23.98 -4.79 -27.86
CA ALA A 21 23.55 -3.51 -27.32
C ALA A 21 22.04 -3.45 -27.11
N LEU A 22 21.24 -3.95 -28.07
CA LEU A 22 19.78 -4.01 -27.95
C LEU A 22 19.34 -4.93 -26.81
N SER A 23 19.95 -6.10 -26.67
CA SER A 23 19.68 -7.03 -25.56
C SER A 23 20.00 -6.41 -24.20
N LEU A 24 21.10 -5.68 -24.07
CA LEU A 24 21.45 -4.98 -22.83
C LEU A 24 20.44 -3.87 -22.49
N ILE A 25 20.01 -3.09 -23.49
CA ILE A 25 18.98 -2.06 -23.30
C ILE A 25 17.65 -2.68 -22.87
N LEU A 26 17.23 -3.77 -23.55
CA LEU A 26 16.01 -4.49 -23.19
C LEU A 26 16.10 -5.05 -21.78
N TYR A 27 17.21 -5.69 -21.42
CA TYR A 27 17.43 -6.21 -20.06
C TYR A 27 17.34 -5.10 -19.01
N ALA A 28 18.04 -3.98 -19.22
CA ALA A 28 17.99 -2.85 -18.29
C ALA A 28 16.60 -2.22 -18.19
N SER A 29 15.87 -2.16 -19.31
CA SER A 29 14.48 -1.68 -19.36
C SER A 29 13.56 -2.57 -18.52
N HIS A 30 13.61 -3.89 -18.71
CA HIS A 30 12.82 -4.84 -17.93
C HIS A 30 13.21 -4.77 -16.45
N ALA A 31 14.51 -4.82 -16.12
CA ALA A 31 14.97 -4.70 -14.75
C ALA A 31 14.47 -3.42 -14.07
N ARG A 32 14.45 -2.28 -14.78
CA ARG A 32 13.88 -1.03 -14.26
C ARG A 32 12.37 -1.14 -14.03
N THR A 33 11.63 -1.67 -15.00
CA THR A 33 10.18 -1.84 -14.89
C THR A 33 9.82 -2.72 -13.69
N PHE A 34 10.49 -3.86 -13.52
CA PHE A 34 10.30 -4.73 -12.35
C PHE A 34 10.61 -4.00 -11.04
N SER A 35 11.71 -3.23 -10.97
CA SER A 35 12.06 -2.45 -9.78
C SER A 35 10.96 -1.45 -9.40
N LEU A 36 10.37 -0.78 -10.40
CA LEU A 36 9.31 0.20 -10.17
C LEU A 36 8.00 -0.47 -9.74
N ILE A 37 7.62 -1.57 -10.38
CA ILE A 37 6.40 -2.31 -10.03
C ILE A 37 6.50 -2.85 -8.60
N HIS A 38 7.57 -3.56 -8.26
CA HIS A 38 7.72 -4.14 -6.93
C HIS A 38 8.01 -3.10 -5.84
N GLY A 39 8.67 -1.99 -6.18
CA GLY A 39 9.02 -0.96 -5.21
C GLY A 39 7.92 0.05 -4.94
N TYR A 40 7.01 0.30 -5.91
CA TYR A 40 6.14 1.47 -5.90
C TYR A 40 4.69 1.24 -6.32
N SER A 41 4.23 0.00 -6.53
CA SER A 41 2.83 -0.29 -6.86
C SER A 41 1.84 -0.06 -5.71
N ALA A 42 2.32 -0.02 -4.47
CA ALA A 42 1.47 -0.01 -3.28
C ALA A 42 0.37 1.07 -3.27
N PRO A 43 0.59 2.34 -3.66
CA PRO A 43 -0.48 3.34 -3.71
C PRO A 43 -1.61 2.92 -4.64
N LEU A 44 -1.31 2.33 -5.80
CA LEU A 44 -2.35 1.88 -6.73
C LEU A 44 -3.17 0.74 -6.14
N GLU A 45 -2.49 -0.27 -5.57
CA GLU A 45 -3.15 -1.45 -5.02
C GLU A 45 -3.95 -1.13 -3.75
N VAL A 46 -3.46 -0.24 -2.90
CA VAL A 46 -4.15 0.16 -1.68
C VAL A 46 -5.46 0.90 -1.99
N TYR A 47 -5.49 1.80 -2.97
CA TYR A 47 -6.73 2.51 -3.29
C TYR A 47 -7.78 1.61 -3.94
N LYS A 48 -7.41 0.57 -4.70
CA LYS A 48 -8.37 -0.42 -5.24
C LYS A 48 -9.17 -1.14 -4.15
N ILE A 49 -8.59 -1.30 -2.97
CA ILE A 49 -9.23 -1.98 -1.85
C ILE A 49 -10.47 -1.19 -1.37
N LEU A 50 -10.48 0.14 -1.53
CA LEU A 50 -11.64 0.97 -1.16
C LEU A 50 -12.93 0.55 -1.88
N GLU A 51 -12.85 0.06 -3.11
CA GLU A 51 -14.03 -0.43 -3.86
C GLU A 51 -14.75 -1.59 -3.15
N HIS A 52 -14.01 -2.38 -2.35
CA HIS A 52 -14.52 -3.57 -1.68
C HIS A 52 -14.97 -3.31 -0.24
N TYR A 53 -14.81 -2.08 0.25
CA TYR A 53 -15.27 -1.68 1.58
C TYR A 53 -16.63 -0.99 1.48
N ASP A 54 -17.54 -1.36 2.38
CA ASP A 54 -18.86 -0.76 2.51
C ASP A 54 -18.83 0.25 3.65
N ALA A 55 -18.82 1.53 3.32
CA ALA A 55 -18.84 2.62 4.28
C ALA A 55 -20.10 3.47 4.10
N GLU A 56 -20.44 4.23 5.14
CA GLU A 56 -21.53 5.18 5.07
C GLU A 56 -21.32 6.17 3.91
N ASN A 57 -22.41 6.53 3.24
CA ASN A 57 -22.39 7.58 2.23
C ASN A 57 -21.85 8.87 2.82
N ASN A 58 -21.08 9.61 2.02
CA ASN A 58 -20.40 10.84 2.42
C ASN A 58 -19.25 10.61 3.42
N SER A 59 -18.59 9.44 3.32
CA SER A 59 -17.38 9.13 4.07
C SER A 59 -16.21 10.05 3.70
N VAL A 60 -15.27 10.19 4.63
CA VAL A 60 -14.11 11.08 4.47
C VAL A 60 -12.85 10.25 4.34
N LEU A 61 -12.16 10.41 3.20
CA LEU A 61 -10.84 9.82 2.99
C LEU A 61 -9.76 10.85 3.31
N CYS A 62 -8.98 10.58 4.35
CA CYS A 62 -7.87 11.43 4.74
C CYS A 62 -6.54 10.89 4.22
N VAL A 63 -5.73 11.77 3.65
CA VAL A 63 -4.44 11.42 3.06
C VAL A 63 -3.36 12.24 3.76
N GLY A 64 -2.31 11.55 4.23
CA GLY A 64 -1.13 12.17 4.82
C GLY A 64 -0.10 12.59 3.77
N SER A 65 1.17 12.26 4.03
CA SER A 65 2.34 12.74 3.27
C SER A 65 2.48 12.31 1.82
N GLU A 66 1.49 11.58 1.31
CA GLU A 66 1.62 10.83 0.07
C GLU A 66 0.61 11.19 -0.99
N TRP A 67 -0.05 12.34 -0.84
CA TRP A 67 -1.04 12.86 -1.78
C TRP A 67 -0.56 12.82 -3.25
N HIS A 68 0.73 13.06 -3.50
CA HIS A 68 1.30 13.07 -4.85
C HIS A 68 1.57 11.68 -5.44
N ARG A 69 1.50 10.61 -4.64
CA ARG A 69 1.74 9.24 -5.12
C ARG A 69 0.52 8.64 -5.82
N PHE A 70 -0.67 9.13 -5.50
CA PHE A 70 -1.91 8.82 -6.20
C PHE A 70 -2.72 10.11 -6.44
N PRO A 71 -2.43 10.85 -7.53
CA PRO A 71 -3.05 12.14 -7.80
C PRO A 71 -4.44 12.03 -8.49
N SER A 72 -4.96 10.83 -8.66
CA SER A 72 -6.23 10.56 -9.35
C SER A 72 -7.35 10.32 -8.34
N SER A 73 -8.60 10.40 -8.80
CA SER A 73 -9.77 9.93 -8.05
C SER A 73 -10.34 8.62 -8.60
N PHE A 74 -9.66 7.95 -9.54
CA PHE A 74 -10.21 6.82 -10.30
C PHE A 74 -10.64 5.63 -9.42
N PHE A 75 -9.90 5.33 -8.34
CA PHE A 75 -10.22 4.26 -7.39
C PHE A 75 -10.87 4.78 -6.10
N ILE A 76 -11.36 6.03 -6.11
CA ILE A 76 -12.10 6.59 -4.98
C ILE A 76 -13.59 6.33 -5.25
N PRO A 77 -14.24 5.47 -4.47
CA PRO A 77 -15.63 5.09 -4.71
C PRO A 77 -16.60 6.23 -4.37
N ASP A 78 -17.80 6.20 -4.97
CA ASP A 78 -18.80 7.27 -4.89
C ASP A 78 -19.30 7.56 -3.46
N TYR A 79 -19.22 6.57 -2.56
CA TYR A 79 -19.60 6.76 -1.15
C TYR A 79 -18.62 7.69 -0.41
N VAL A 80 -17.38 7.87 -0.91
CA VAL A 80 -16.40 8.81 -0.37
C VAL A 80 -16.75 10.21 -0.89
N GLY A 81 -17.44 10.98 -0.07
CA GLY A 81 -17.90 12.32 -0.45
C GLY A 81 -16.78 13.36 -0.50
N GLN A 82 -15.69 13.15 0.24
CA GLN A 82 -14.57 14.10 0.28
C GLN A 82 -13.23 13.45 0.56
N VAL A 83 -12.20 13.98 -0.12
CA VAL A 83 -10.79 13.71 0.18
C VAL A 83 -10.22 14.92 0.92
N ARG A 84 -9.55 14.68 2.05
CA ARG A 84 -8.98 15.71 2.91
C ARG A 84 -7.52 15.42 3.21
N TRP A 85 -6.76 16.47 3.49
CA TRP A 85 -5.33 16.39 3.77
C TRP A 85 -5.05 16.54 5.26
N ILE A 86 -4.14 15.74 5.78
CA ILE A 86 -3.63 15.88 7.15
C ILE A 86 -2.32 16.67 7.09
N ASP A 87 -2.05 17.52 8.09
CA ASP A 87 -0.76 18.21 8.19
C ASP A 87 0.35 17.20 8.52
N ASP A 88 1.18 16.94 7.53
CA ASP A 88 2.36 16.08 7.56
C ASP A 88 3.66 16.91 7.54
N GLY A 89 3.55 18.25 7.56
CA GLY A 89 4.67 19.16 7.39
C GLY A 89 4.90 19.63 5.95
N PHE A 90 4.10 19.19 4.96
CA PHE A 90 4.14 19.76 3.63
C PHE A 90 3.75 21.24 3.66
N ARG A 91 4.54 22.08 2.96
CA ARG A 91 4.34 23.55 2.94
C ARG A 91 4.07 24.12 1.55
N GLY A 92 3.87 23.25 0.56
CA GLY A 92 3.31 23.64 -0.73
C GLY A 92 1.78 23.76 -0.67
N LEU A 93 1.21 24.38 -1.69
CA LEU A 93 -0.24 24.50 -1.84
C LEU A 93 -0.84 23.15 -2.28
N LEU A 94 -1.87 22.68 -1.57
CA LEU A 94 -2.58 21.44 -1.89
C LEU A 94 -3.88 21.72 -2.67
N PRO A 95 -4.39 20.73 -3.44
CA PRO A 95 -5.70 20.83 -4.04
C PRO A 95 -6.79 21.02 -2.98
N PHE A 96 -7.78 21.87 -3.27
CA PHE A 96 -8.96 22.02 -2.41
C PHE A 96 -10.16 21.29 -3.00
N PRO A 97 -11.13 20.87 -2.17
CA PRO A 97 -12.42 20.42 -2.66
C PRO A 97 -13.04 21.45 -3.60
N PHE A 98 -13.58 20.98 -4.73
CA PHE A 98 -14.21 21.84 -5.71
C PHE A 98 -15.47 22.49 -5.12
N ASN A 99 -15.60 23.80 -5.29
CA ASN A 99 -16.79 24.56 -4.88
C ASN A 99 -17.37 25.30 -6.09
N SER A 100 -18.51 24.82 -6.58
CA SER A 100 -19.19 25.38 -7.76
C SER A 100 -19.71 26.80 -7.53
N THR A 101 -20.03 27.17 -6.29
CA THR A 101 -20.55 28.49 -5.92
C THR A 101 -19.51 29.60 -6.07
N LEU A 102 -18.21 29.26 -6.08
CA LEU A 102 -17.13 30.24 -6.21
C LEU A 102 -16.86 30.68 -7.65
N GLY A 103 -17.66 30.24 -8.64
CA GLY A 103 -17.45 30.56 -10.05
C GLY A 103 -16.71 29.47 -10.83
N GLY A 104 -16.65 28.25 -10.28
CA GLY A 104 -16.11 27.06 -10.95
C GLY A 104 -14.63 27.19 -11.29
N THR A 105 -14.23 26.70 -12.46
CA THR A 105 -12.82 26.66 -12.90
C THR A 105 -12.24 28.03 -13.30
N ALA A 106 -13.10 29.04 -13.46
CA ALA A 106 -12.68 30.42 -13.75
C ALA A 106 -12.44 31.25 -12.48
N ALA A 107 -12.79 30.71 -11.31
CA ALA A 107 -12.61 31.37 -10.03
C ALA A 107 -11.13 31.47 -9.64
N ALA A 108 -10.77 32.55 -8.95
CA ALA A 108 -9.52 32.66 -8.20
C ALA A 108 -9.82 32.74 -6.69
N PRO A 109 -10.13 31.60 -6.05
CA PRO A 109 -10.42 31.59 -4.61
C PRO A 109 -9.29 32.22 -3.78
N PRO A 110 -9.64 32.93 -2.69
CA PRO A 110 -8.68 33.69 -1.89
C PRO A 110 -7.65 32.81 -1.16
N TYR A 111 -7.97 31.53 -0.97
CA TYR A 111 -7.07 30.55 -0.34
C TYR A 111 -5.96 30.04 -1.29
N PHE A 112 -5.98 30.39 -2.58
CA PHE A 112 -4.89 30.12 -3.50
C PHE A 112 -3.95 31.33 -3.62
N ASN A 113 -2.64 31.07 -3.76
CA ASN A 113 -1.62 32.11 -3.92
C ASN A 113 -0.68 31.79 -5.08
N ASN A 114 -0.05 32.83 -5.62
CA ASN A 114 0.87 32.74 -6.75
C ASN A 114 2.31 32.30 -6.37
N LYS A 115 2.53 31.87 -5.13
CA LYS A 115 3.84 31.43 -4.63
C LYS A 115 3.89 29.93 -4.34
N ASN A 116 2.80 29.20 -4.61
CA ASN A 116 2.64 27.79 -4.25
C ASN A 116 2.91 27.52 -2.76
N MET A 117 2.58 28.48 -1.89
CA MET A 117 2.72 28.35 -0.44
C MET A 117 1.48 27.67 0.15
N ALA A 118 1.65 26.85 1.18
CA ALA A 118 0.54 26.25 1.91
C ALA A 118 -0.49 27.30 2.36
N SER A 119 -1.77 26.99 2.18
CA SER A 119 -2.86 27.76 2.77
C SER A 119 -3.16 27.26 4.18
N SER A 120 -3.57 28.14 5.08
CA SER A 120 -4.00 27.77 6.43
C SER A 120 -5.25 26.88 6.45
N GLU A 121 -6.02 26.87 5.37
CA GLU A 121 -7.30 26.15 5.27
C GLU A 121 -7.15 24.76 4.62
N GLN A 122 -5.96 24.40 4.12
CA GLN A 122 -5.80 23.18 3.31
C GLN A 122 -5.82 21.89 4.12
N PHE A 123 -5.49 21.96 5.42
CA PHE A 123 -5.41 20.80 6.30
C PHE A 123 -6.69 20.62 7.10
N LEU A 124 -7.09 19.37 7.28
CA LEU A 124 -8.15 18.99 8.21
C LEU A 124 -7.62 19.09 9.65
N LEU A 125 -8.31 19.85 10.48
CA LEU A 125 -7.93 20.04 11.89
C LEU A 125 -8.35 18.84 12.76
N ASP A 126 -9.53 18.30 12.49
CA ASP A 126 -10.11 17.18 13.22
C ASP A 126 -9.91 15.88 12.43
N VAL A 127 -8.89 15.12 12.82
CA VAL A 127 -8.58 13.81 12.21
C VAL A 127 -9.64 12.77 12.57
N ASP A 128 -10.43 12.97 13.63
CA ASP A 128 -11.51 12.06 13.98
C ASP A 128 -12.70 12.18 13.02
N ALA A 129 -12.78 13.22 12.19
CA ALA A 129 -13.78 13.31 11.13
C ALA A 129 -13.50 12.36 9.95
N CYS A 130 -12.33 11.73 9.90
CA CYS A 130 -11.92 10.81 8.84
C CYS A 130 -12.54 9.41 9.04
N THR A 131 -13.14 8.84 7.99
CA THR A 131 -13.58 7.43 7.97
C THR A 131 -12.40 6.52 7.61
N PHE A 132 -11.60 6.96 6.64
CA PHE A 132 -10.42 6.26 6.14
C PHE A 132 -9.18 7.12 6.26
N LEU A 133 -8.04 6.47 6.45
CA LEU A 133 -6.73 7.13 6.45
C LEU A 133 -5.76 6.37 5.54
N VAL A 134 -5.12 7.09 4.63
CA VAL A 134 -4.01 6.59 3.81
C VAL A 134 -2.72 7.26 4.24
N GLU A 135 -1.72 6.44 4.57
CA GLU A 135 -0.44 6.92 5.07
C GLU A 135 0.71 5.99 4.67
N LEU A 136 1.86 6.56 4.30
CA LEU A 136 3.11 5.81 4.16
C LEU A 136 3.90 5.89 5.46
N GLN A 137 4.20 4.72 6.00
CA GLN A 137 5.01 4.59 7.20
C GLN A 137 6.42 4.15 6.81
N LEU A 138 7.35 5.11 6.84
CA LEU A 138 8.79 4.89 6.68
C LEU A 138 9.47 4.86 8.05
N ASN A 139 10.69 4.32 8.11
CA ASN A 139 11.52 4.41 9.30
C ASN A 139 12.05 5.84 9.46
N ARG A 140 11.28 6.68 10.15
CA ARG A 140 11.55 8.10 10.38
C ARG A 140 11.25 8.45 11.85
N PRO A 141 11.87 9.50 12.41
CA PRO A 141 11.74 9.82 13.84
C PRO A 141 10.39 10.42 14.23
N TYR A 142 9.54 10.76 13.26
CA TYR A 142 8.19 11.29 13.50
C TYR A 142 7.16 10.16 13.52
N LEU A 143 6.22 10.26 14.46
CA LEU A 143 5.14 9.30 14.58
C LEU A 143 4.12 9.50 13.45
N THR A 144 3.76 8.41 12.80
CA THR A 144 2.66 8.35 11.83
C THR A 144 1.31 8.36 12.54
N ARG A 145 0.30 9.03 11.99
CA ARG A 145 -1.02 9.22 12.64
C ARG A 145 -1.78 7.91 12.76
N GLY A 146 -1.67 7.03 11.77
CA GLY A 146 -2.25 5.68 11.80
C GLY A 146 -1.58 4.70 12.77
N SER A 147 -0.59 5.13 13.55
CA SER A 147 0.03 4.30 14.59
C SER A 147 -0.86 4.08 15.82
N ASP A 148 -1.86 4.94 16.02
CA ASP A 148 -2.81 4.78 17.12
C ASP A 148 -3.86 3.72 16.78
N LEU A 149 -3.60 2.49 17.24
CA LEU A 149 -4.48 1.34 17.04
C LEU A 149 -5.78 1.38 17.86
N SER A 150 -5.93 2.34 18.78
CA SER A 150 -7.23 2.55 19.45
C SER A 150 -8.24 3.23 18.52
N THR A 151 -7.73 4.02 17.56
CA THR A 151 -8.52 4.79 16.61
C THR A 151 -8.54 4.12 15.23
N TRP A 152 -7.44 3.48 14.83
CA TRP A 152 -7.22 3.02 13.45
C TRP A 152 -7.03 1.50 13.35
N GLU A 153 -7.82 0.88 12.48
CA GLU A 153 -7.67 -0.53 12.10
C GLU A 153 -7.01 -0.62 10.72
N PRO A 154 -5.86 -1.30 10.58
CA PRO A 154 -5.20 -1.45 9.28
C PRO A 154 -5.96 -2.45 8.41
N ILE A 155 -6.53 -1.98 7.30
CA ILE A 155 -7.25 -2.82 6.33
C ILE A 155 -6.36 -3.25 5.17
N ALA A 156 -5.29 -2.49 4.90
CA ALA A 156 -4.26 -2.88 3.95
C ALA A 156 -2.89 -2.41 4.42
N ALA A 157 -1.87 -3.22 4.18
CA ALA A 157 -0.47 -2.86 4.40
C ALA A 157 0.40 -3.50 3.32
N LEU A 158 0.90 -2.68 2.39
CA LEU A 158 1.73 -3.14 1.28
C LEU A 158 3.15 -2.55 1.38
N PRO A 159 4.18 -3.32 0.99
CA PRO A 159 5.56 -2.84 1.03
C PRO A 159 5.76 -1.65 0.08
N TYR A 160 6.55 -0.67 0.51
CA TYR A 160 6.89 0.50 -0.29
C TYR A 160 8.38 0.81 -0.16
N LEU A 161 9.08 0.95 -1.28
CA LEU A 161 10.52 1.15 -1.29
C LEU A 161 10.88 2.57 -0.83
N ASP A 162 11.71 2.66 0.21
CA ASP A 162 12.23 3.92 0.72
C ASP A 162 13.36 4.47 -0.17
N ARG A 163 13.05 5.53 -0.90
CA ARG A 163 14.01 6.20 -1.79
C ARG A 163 15.21 6.78 -1.05
N GLU A 164 15.06 7.26 0.17
CA GLU A 164 16.16 7.97 0.83
C GLU A 164 17.18 6.99 1.40
N LEU A 165 16.69 5.85 1.91
CA LEU A 165 17.54 4.85 2.57
C LEU A 165 18.03 3.74 1.63
N SER A 166 17.43 3.59 0.45
CA SER A 166 17.86 2.57 -0.53
C SER A 166 18.97 3.08 -1.47
N PRO A 167 19.99 2.29 -1.82
CA PRO A 167 21.02 2.69 -2.78
C PRO A 167 20.45 2.89 -4.21
N ALA A 168 21.02 3.85 -4.96
CA ALA A 168 20.49 4.24 -6.26
C ALA A 168 20.45 3.11 -7.30
N LEU A 169 21.47 2.23 -7.33
CA LEU A 169 21.55 1.10 -8.27
C LEU A 169 20.40 0.12 -8.06
N TYR A 170 20.25 -0.39 -6.84
CA TYR A 170 19.26 -1.41 -6.50
C TYR A 170 17.83 -0.87 -6.49
N ARG A 171 17.63 0.41 -6.21
CA ARG A 171 16.30 1.02 -6.35
C ARG A 171 15.90 1.27 -7.81
N SER A 172 16.87 1.50 -8.69
CA SER A 172 16.59 1.79 -10.10
C SER A 172 16.42 0.53 -10.94
N PHE A 173 17.09 -0.57 -10.56
CA PHE A 173 17.13 -1.80 -11.34
C PHE A 173 16.92 -3.01 -10.45
N PHE A 174 16.02 -3.89 -10.88
CA PHE A 174 15.79 -5.18 -10.26
C PHE A 174 16.97 -6.10 -10.56
N ILE A 175 17.77 -6.39 -9.54
CA ILE A 175 18.86 -7.36 -9.59
C ILE A 175 18.43 -8.56 -8.74
N PRO A 176 18.21 -9.74 -9.35
CA PRO A 176 17.74 -10.92 -8.62
C PRO A 176 18.57 -11.20 -7.36
N TYR A 177 17.91 -11.61 -6.29
CA TYR A 177 18.46 -11.88 -4.95
C TYR A 177 19.02 -10.65 -4.22
N LEU A 178 19.60 -9.67 -4.91
CA LEU A 178 20.17 -8.48 -4.29
C LEU A 178 19.14 -7.35 -4.09
N TRP A 179 18.10 -7.29 -4.92
CA TRP A 179 17.15 -6.18 -4.89
C TRP A 179 16.42 -6.06 -3.55
N GLN A 180 15.94 -7.18 -3.02
CA GLN A 180 15.24 -7.21 -1.74
C GLN A 180 16.21 -6.90 -0.59
N ASP A 181 17.39 -7.51 -0.60
CA ASP A 181 18.36 -7.40 0.50
C ASP A 181 19.03 -6.02 0.60
N LYS A 182 19.17 -5.32 -0.54
CA LYS A 182 19.89 -4.03 -0.59
C LYS A 182 18.98 -2.83 -0.47
N ASN A 183 17.67 -2.98 -0.71
CA ASN A 183 16.72 -1.89 -0.58
C ASN A 183 16.08 -1.89 0.82
N VAL A 184 15.68 -0.71 1.26
CA VAL A 184 14.94 -0.50 2.51
C VAL A 184 13.50 -0.24 2.15
N PHE A 185 12.57 -0.84 2.92
CA PHE A 185 11.14 -0.73 2.70
C PHE A 185 10.44 -0.16 3.93
N GLY A 186 9.43 0.67 3.67
CA GLY A 186 8.36 0.96 4.63
C GLY A 186 7.07 0.29 4.21
N THR A 187 5.96 0.73 4.78
CA THR A 187 4.63 0.19 4.51
C THR A 187 3.66 1.29 4.12
N TYR A 188 3.04 1.15 2.95
CA TYR A 188 1.91 1.97 2.53
C TYR A 188 0.64 1.34 3.09
N LYS A 189 -0.09 2.08 3.93
CA LYS A 189 -1.23 1.54 4.66
C LYS A 189 -2.50 2.30 4.35
N LEU A 190 -3.60 1.55 4.34
CA LEU A 190 -4.95 2.08 4.42
C LEU A 190 -5.55 1.59 5.73
N PHE A 191 -6.12 2.54 6.45
CA PHE A 191 -6.77 2.32 7.72
C PHE A 191 -8.25 2.66 7.61
N TRP A 192 -9.03 1.94 8.40
CA TRP A 192 -10.43 2.19 8.68
C TRP A 192 -10.55 2.73 10.11
N LYS A 193 -11.47 3.66 10.35
CA LYS A 193 -11.72 4.18 11.70
C LYS A 193 -12.43 3.13 12.56
N THR A 194 -11.77 2.71 13.64
CA THR A 194 -12.31 1.73 14.59
C THR A 194 -13.60 2.27 15.19
N SER A 195 -14.70 1.50 15.07
CA SER A 195 -15.91 1.79 15.82
C SER A 195 -15.74 1.34 17.28
N ASN A 196 -16.43 1.97 18.23
CA ASN A 196 -16.37 1.55 19.64
C ASN A 196 -16.70 0.05 19.85
N TRP A 197 -17.55 -0.53 19.00
CA TRP A 197 -17.86 -1.97 19.02
C TRP A 197 -16.68 -2.82 18.53
N SER A 198 -16.01 -2.38 17.46
CA SER A 198 -14.81 -3.02 16.90
C SER A 198 -13.63 -3.00 17.88
N TYR A 199 -13.47 -1.92 18.65
CA TYR A 199 -12.40 -1.81 19.66
C TYR A 199 -12.47 -2.94 20.71
N TRP A 200 -13.67 -3.19 21.27
CA TRP A 200 -13.87 -4.29 22.22
C TRP A 200 -13.73 -5.66 21.58
N ALA A 201 -14.10 -5.82 20.31
CA ALA A 201 -13.88 -7.06 19.57
C ALA A 201 -12.38 -7.34 19.31
N ILE A 202 -11.60 -6.31 18.94
CA ILE A 202 -10.15 -6.41 18.74
C ILE A 202 -9.45 -6.69 20.07
N LEU A 203 -9.85 -6.02 21.15
CA LEU A 203 -9.34 -6.31 22.49
C LEU A 203 -9.71 -7.71 22.96
N ALA A 204 -10.94 -8.16 22.69
CA ALA A 204 -11.36 -9.53 22.99
C ALA A 204 -10.54 -10.55 22.17
N GLN A 205 -10.28 -10.29 20.89
CA GLN A 205 -9.46 -11.16 20.05
C GLN A 205 -8.00 -11.20 20.52
N ARG A 206 -7.38 -10.05 20.82
CA ARG A 206 -6.02 -10.02 21.38
C ARG A 206 -5.94 -10.65 22.76
N TRP A 207 -6.96 -10.48 23.59
CA TRP A 207 -7.06 -11.16 24.87
C TRP A 207 -7.17 -12.67 24.66
N MET A 208 -7.95 -13.14 23.68
CA MET A 208 -8.03 -14.57 23.31
C MET A 208 -6.69 -15.08 22.77
N GLU A 209 -5.97 -14.34 21.93
CA GLU A 209 -4.64 -14.72 21.41
C GLU A 209 -3.57 -14.79 22.52
N GLN A 210 -3.57 -13.85 23.46
CA GLN A 210 -2.64 -13.83 24.59
C GLN A 210 -2.97 -14.90 25.64
N ASN A 211 -4.24 -15.28 25.75
CA ASN A 211 -4.72 -16.28 26.70
C ASN A 211 -5.12 -17.59 25.99
N ALA A 212 -4.60 -17.87 24.79
CA ALA A 212 -4.93 -19.07 24.01
C ALA A 212 -4.55 -20.41 24.70
N HIS A 213 -3.87 -20.35 25.85
CA HIS A 213 -3.54 -21.47 26.72
C HIS A 213 -4.54 -21.67 27.87
N ILE A 214 -5.51 -20.77 28.01
CA ILE A 214 -6.54 -20.77 29.05
C ILE A 214 -7.85 -21.14 28.35
N ASP A 215 -8.39 -22.32 28.65
CA ASP A 215 -9.72 -22.71 28.20
C ASP A 215 -10.76 -21.81 28.89
N VAL A 216 -11.25 -20.81 28.15
CA VAL A 216 -12.30 -19.91 28.63
C VAL A 216 -13.63 -20.60 28.38
N ALA A 217 -14.23 -21.14 29.45
CA ALA A 217 -15.60 -21.61 29.41
C ALA A 217 -16.53 -20.43 29.11
N VAL A 218 -17.17 -20.46 27.93
CA VAL A 218 -18.26 -19.54 27.59
C VAL A 218 -19.43 -19.87 28.51
N VAL A 219 -19.64 -19.05 29.55
CA VAL A 219 -20.84 -19.13 30.39
C VAL A 219 -22.00 -18.55 29.57
N GLY A 220 -22.66 -19.41 28.81
CA GLY A 220 -23.95 -19.09 28.21
C GLY A 220 -24.99 -18.94 29.31
N SER A 221 -25.58 -17.74 29.44
CA SER A 221 -26.71 -17.52 30.32
C SER A 221 -27.98 -18.11 29.69
N ASN A 222 -28.16 -19.42 29.82
CA ASN A 222 -29.47 -20.02 29.64
C ASN A 222 -30.11 -20.23 31.01
N HIS A 223 -31.24 -19.55 31.17
CA HIS A 223 -32.20 -19.77 32.23
C HIS A 223 -32.74 -21.19 32.04
N ASP A 224 -32.24 -22.19 32.80
CA ASP A 224 -33.02 -23.31 33.33
C ASP A 224 -32.14 -24.34 34.07
N SER A 225 -32.43 -24.46 35.37
CA SER A 225 -32.39 -25.59 36.32
C SER A 225 -31.41 -26.78 36.14
N ASP A 226 -30.58 -26.96 37.18
CA ASP A 226 -30.08 -28.22 37.77
C ASP A 226 -29.54 -29.34 36.86
N THR A 227 -28.21 -29.46 36.77
CA THR A 227 -27.52 -30.73 37.08
C THR A 227 -26.02 -30.51 37.33
N MET A 228 -25.54 -30.88 38.52
CA MET A 228 -24.11 -31.00 38.82
C MET A 228 -23.51 -32.19 38.07
N LEU A 229 -22.50 -31.95 37.23
CA LEU A 229 -21.51 -32.96 36.88
C LEU A 229 -20.11 -32.36 37.04
N ARG A 230 -19.38 -32.95 37.97
CA ARG A 230 -17.97 -32.69 38.30
C ARG A 230 -17.11 -33.60 37.42
N SER A 231 -16.13 -33.03 36.71
CA SER A 231 -14.97 -33.79 36.26
C SER A 231 -13.72 -32.93 36.39
N GLU A 232 -12.86 -33.31 37.33
CA GLU A 232 -11.46 -32.89 37.45
C GLU A 232 -10.63 -33.60 36.36
N VAL A 233 -9.79 -32.86 35.61
CA VAL A 233 -8.62 -33.42 34.91
C VAL A 233 -7.48 -32.38 34.96
N GLU A 234 -6.29 -32.83 35.38
CA GLU A 234 -5.02 -32.10 35.55
C GLU A 234 -4.34 -31.68 34.23
N PRO A 235 -3.38 -30.73 34.25
CA PRO A 235 -2.73 -30.17 33.06
C PRO A 235 -1.42 -30.89 32.70
N ASP A 236 -1.11 -31.05 31.40
CA ASP A 236 0.25 -31.40 30.98
C ASP A 236 0.73 -30.73 29.67
N SER A 237 1.91 -30.12 29.79
CA SER A 237 3.00 -29.85 28.82
C SER A 237 2.84 -28.94 27.57
N THR A 238 3.44 -27.75 27.71
CA THR A 238 4.33 -26.98 26.77
C THR A 238 4.00 -26.77 25.27
N PRO A 239 4.04 -25.51 24.75
CA PRO A 239 4.01 -25.23 23.31
C PRO A 239 5.42 -25.08 22.70
N GLN A 240 5.67 -25.79 21.59
CA GLN A 240 6.80 -25.55 20.71
C GLN A 240 6.50 -24.38 19.75
N ASN A 241 7.40 -23.38 19.75
CA ASN A 241 7.45 -22.29 18.79
C ASN A 241 7.50 -22.80 17.34
N GLN A 242 6.55 -22.39 16.51
CA GLN A 242 6.63 -22.55 15.05
C GLN A 242 6.70 -21.17 14.39
N LEU A 243 7.94 -20.80 14.01
CA LEU A 243 8.25 -19.69 13.11
C LEU A 243 7.63 -19.98 11.73
N VAL A 244 6.66 -19.18 11.31
CA VAL A 244 6.11 -19.24 9.94
C VAL A 244 7.09 -18.54 8.99
N ARG A 245 7.81 -19.36 8.22
CA ARG A 245 8.68 -18.97 7.11
C ARG A 245 7.81 -18.64 5.90
N PHE A 246 7.84 -17.38 5.45
CA PHE A 246 7.21 -16.93 4.21
C PHE A 246 8.01 -17.39 2.99
N GLU A 247 7.74 -18.60 2.51
CA GLU A 247 8.16 -19.09 1.19
C GLU A 247 6.91 -19.54 0.42
N HIS A 248 6.02 -18.63 0.05
CA HIS A 248 5.02 -18.88 -1.02
C HIS A 248 4.44 -17.54 -1.50
N LEU A 249 5.20 -16.83 -2.34
CA LEU A 249 4.69 -15.72 -3.13
C LEU A 249 5.50 -15.54 -4.43
N ILE A 250 5.87 -16.68 -5.03
CA ILE A 250 6.34 -16.77 -6.41
C ILE A 250 5.54 -17.92 -7.02
N ASP A 251 4.32 -17.65 -7.48
CA ASP A 251 3.57 -18.46 -8.46
C ASP A 251 2.22 -17.78 -8.77
N MET A 252 2.26 -16.56 -9.30
CA MET A 252 1.11 -15.97 -9.99
C MET A 252 1.60 -15.10 -11.15
N LEU A 253 2.07 -15.74 -12.22
CA LEU A 253 2.05 -15.16 -13.56
C LEU A 253 1.10 -16.02 -14.41
N PRO A 254 0.06 -15.45 -15.06
CA PRO A 254 -0.79 -16.22 -15.93
C PRO A 254 -0.05 -16.56 -17.23
N ALA A 255 -0.05 -17.83 -17.59
CA ALA A 255 0.45 -18.34 -18.86
C ALA A 255 -0.40 -17.79 -20.02
N GLU A 256 0.29 -17.18 -20.99
CA GLU A 256 -0.25 -16.75 -22.27
C GLU A 256 -0.65 -18.00 -23.08
N LYS A 257 -1.94 -18.11 -23.43
CA LYS A 257 -2.46 -19.21 -24.25
C LYS A 257 -2.55 -18.73 -25.69
N GLU A 258 -1.60 -19.14 -26.53
CA GLU A 258 -1.73 -19.09 -27.99
C GLU A 258 -3.00 -19.84 -28.42
N SER A 259 -3.86 -19.20 -29.22
CA SER A 259 -4.81 -19.92 -30.06
C SER A 259 -4.60 -19.50 -31.53
N SER A 260 -3.88 -20.36 -32.25
CA SER A 260 -3.91 -20.44 -33.70
C SER A 260 -5.27 -20.99 -34.16
N HIS A 261 -6.01 -20.24 -34.97
CA HIS A 261 -7.02 -20.83 -35.86
C HIS A 261 -6.92 -20.21 -37.26
N LEU A 262 -6.51 -21.07 -38.19
CA LEU A 262 -6.61 -20.93 -39.65
C LEU A 262 -8.05 -21.16 -40.12
N HIS A 263 -8.31 -20.67 -41.35
CA HIS A 263 -9.52 -20.76 -42.21
C HIS A 263 -10.67 -19.83 -41.77
N SER A 264 -11.21 -18.96 -42.62
CA SER A 264 -11.39 -18.97 -44.09
C SER A 264 -11.32 -17.59 -44.73
#